data_AF-A0A443SER7-F1
#
_entry.id   AF-A0A443SER7-F1
#
_cell.length_a   1.000
_cell.length_b   1.000
_cell.length_c   1.000
_cell.angle_alpha   90.00
_cell.angle_beta   90.00
_cell.angle_gamma   90.00
#
_symmetry.space_group_name_H-M   'P 1'
#
loop_
_entity.id
_entity.type
_entity.pdbx_description
1 polymer ?
#
loop_
_entity_poly.entity_id
_entity_poly.type
_entity_poly.pdbx_seq_one_letter_code
_entity_poly.pdbx_strand_id
1 'polypeptide(L)'
;VSQLRVGEKTVQQIKESLITRTVSILASYRRHCAQPGSSLGQLILPEALKLLPMYVTGAMKCDAVDGGPELTIDAKAFAQIRTLGAGIGMTQVILYPRLLRLEVRIVLLTLIAKILSLKQYDKENTDVLNAVQIRCAAHRLDNESGVAYLLENGFHMFLYIPSNTSSSQQNFLRNVFGVESVQQINVEAELPDLYTAESRIVKELISKIYKERSRTAKVNVVRQGMDKMELIFKSLLYEDKKSAAVGSPDSAKYEAPTYVDLLCHLHKEIRAQLN
;
A
#
# COMPACT_ATOMS: atom_id res chain seq x y z
N VAL A 1 -3.23 -2.11 -20.20
CA VAL A 1 -1.91 -1.50 -20.44
C VAL A 1 -1.53 -1.50 -21.92
N SER A 2 -1.47 -2.64 -22.62
CA SER A 2 -1.10 -2.65 -24.05
C SER A 2 -1.95 -1.70 -24.92
N GLN A 3 -3.28 -1.77 -24.77
CA GLN A 3 -4.23 -0.90 -25.46
C GLN A 3 -4.04 0.60 -25.15
N LEU A 4 -3.55 0.95 -23.95
CA LEU A 4 -3.21 2.35 -23.60
C LEU A 4 -1.96 2.81 -24.33
N ARG A 5 -0.93 1.95 -24.38
CA ARG A 5 0.37 2.27 -24.95
C ARG A 5 0.30 2.51 -26.45
N VAL A 6 -0.55 1.78 -27.17
CA VAL A 6 -0.75 1.94 -28.62
C VAL A 6 -1.82 2.99 -28.96
N GLY A 7 -2.42 3.63 -27.96
CA GLY A 7 -3.45 4.65 -28.16
C GLY A 7 -4.82 4.12 -28.61
N GLU A 8 -5.07 2.81 -28.53
CA GLU A 8 -6.35 2.19 -28.93
C GLU A 8 -7.49 2.56 -27.97
N LYS A 9 -7.18 2.70 -26.68
CA LYS A 9 -8.15 3.10 -25.66
C LYS A 9 -7.60 4.22 -24.78
N THR A 10 -8.50 5.08 -24.32
CA THR A 10 -8.20 6.05 -23.27
C THR A 10 -8.14 5.39 -21.89
N VAL A 11 -7.55 6.08 -20.92
CA VAL A 11 -7.53 5.64 -19.51
C VAL A 11 -8.97 5.39 -19.01
N GLN A 12 -9.90 6.27 -19.38
CA GLN A 12 -11.31 6.14 -19.02
C GLN A 12 -11.93 4.85 -19.59
N GLN A 13 -11.78 4.61 -20.89
CA GLN A 13 -12.33 3.41 -21.54
C GLN A 13 -11.76 2.12 -20.93
N ILE A 14 -10.51 2.13 -20.46
CA ILE A 14 -9.94 1.01 -19.73
C ILE A 14 -10.59 0.81 -18.35
N LYS A 15 -10.75 1.88 -17.57
CA LYS A 15 -11.41 1.82 -16.25
C LYS A 15 -12.84 1.30 -16.37
N GLU A 16 -13.62 1.83 -17.31
CA GLU A 16 -14.98 1.36 -17.62
C GLU A 16 -14.98 -0.12 -18.03
N SER A 17 -14.09 -0.51 -18.94
CA SER A 17 -13.98 -1.91 -19.38
C SER A 17 -13.65 -2.87 -18.22
N LEU A 18 -12.80 -2.47 -17.27
CA LEU A 18 -12.50 -3.27 -16.08
C LEU A 18 -13.75 -3.45 -15.20
N ILE A 19 -14.52 -2.37 -14.98
CA ILE A 19 -15.76 -2.42 -14.20
C ILE A 19 -16.78 -3.32 -14.89
N THR A 20 -17.08 -3.08 -16.17
CA THR A 20 -18.08 -3.86 -16.93
C THR A 20 -17.76 -5.35 -16.93
N ARG A 21 -16.48 -5.73 -17.13
CA ARG A 21 -16.07 -7.14 -17.08
C ARG A 21 -16.24 -7.73 -15.68
N THR A 22 -15.94 -6.97 -14.63
CA THR A 22 -16.13 -7.40 -13.24
C THR A 22 -17.60 -7.61 -12.92
N VAL A 23 -18.48 -6.70 -13.35
CA VAL A 23 -19.94 -6.85 -13.23
C VAL A 23 -20.40 -8.12 -13.94
N SER A 24 -19.98 -8.34 -15.19
CA SER A 24 -20.38 -9.51 -15.98
C SER A 24 -19.97 -10.84 -15.32
N ILE A 25 -18.74 -10.92 -14.80
CA ILE A 25 -18.25 -12.10 -14.07
C ILE A 25 -19.11 -12.38 -12.84
N LEU A 26 -19.34 -11.37 -12.01
CA LEU A 26 -20.07 -11.52 -10.75
C LEU A 26 -21.57 -11.75 -10.95
N ALA A 27 -22.17 -11.09 -11.95
CA ALA A 27 -23.56 -11.31 -12.35
C ALA A 27 -23.75 -12.74 -12.90
N SER A 28 -22.82 -13.22 -13.73
CA SER A 28 -22.85 -14.60 -14.24
C SER A 28 -22.75 -15.62 -13.11
N TYR A 29 -21.87 -15.41 -12.13
CA TYR A 29 -21.79 -16.26 -10.95
C TYR A 29 -23.10 -16.24 -10.15
N ARG A 30 -23.67 -15.05 -9.93
CA ARG A 30 -24.92 -14.92 -9.18
C ARG A 30 -26.10 -15.61 -9.87
N ARG A 31 -26.18 -15.54 -11.20
CA ARG A 31 -27.26 -16.15 -11.98
C ARG A 31 -27.19 -17.69 -11.98
N HIS A 32 -25.99 -18.26 -12.08
CA HIS A 32 -25.84 -19.69 -12.37
C HIS A 32 -25.30 -20.53 -11.20
N CYS A 33 -24.60 -19.92 -10.23
CA CYS A 33 -23.89 -20.66 -9.18
C CYS A 33 -24.32 -20.31 -7.76
N ALA A 34 -24.89 -19.12 -7.53
CA ALA A 34 -25.37 -18.74 -6.20
C ALA A 34 -26.64 -19.51 -5.82
N GLN A 35 -26.81 -19.77 -4.52
CA GLN A 35 -27.98 -20.51 -4.04
C GLN A 35 -29.29 -19.79 -4.39
N PRO A 36 -30.29 -20.51 -4.94
CA PRO A 36 -31.62 -19.97 -5.18
C PRO A 36 -32.20 -19.41 -3.86
N GLY A 37 -32.74 -18.19 -3.91
CA GLY A 37 -33.33 -17.53 -2.72
C GLY A 37 -32.38 -16.64 -1.91
N SER A 38 -31.12 -16.49 -2.33
CA SER A 38 -30.20 -15.53 -1.72
C SER A 38 -30.72 -14.09 -1.87
N SER A 39 -30.74 -13.32 -0.76
CA SER A 39 -31.32 -11.97 -0.73
C SER A 39 -30.75 -11.05 -1.81
N LEU A 40 -31.63 -10.35 -2.54
CA LEU A 40 -31.27 -9.32 -3.53
C LEU A 40 -30.47 -8.16 -2.93
N GLY A 41 -30.58 -7.95 -1.60
CA GLY A 41 -29.81 -6.95 -0.86
C GLY A 41 -28.34 -7.33 -0.64
N GLN A 42 -27.96 -8.61 -0.80
CA GLN A 42 -26.59 -9.07 -0.56
C GLN A 42 -25.77 -9.07 -1.85
N LEU A 43 -24.52 -8.61 -1.78
CA LEU A 43 -23.52 -8.84 -2.82
C LEU A 43 -22.84 -10.18 -2.57
N ILE A 44 -23.02 -11.14 -3.48
CA ILE A 44 -22.49 -12.49 -3.36
C ILE A 44 -21.20 -12.57 -4.18
N LEU A 45 -20.09 -12.90 -3.52
CA LEU A 45 -18.80 -13.13 -4.16
C LEU A 45 -18.39 -14.58 -3.95
N PRO A 46 -17.93 -15.30 -4.98
CA PRO A 46 -17.28 -16.59 -4.78
C PRO A 46 -15.97 -16.40 -4.01
N GLU A 47 -15.60 -17.39 -3.20
CA GLU A 47 -14.39 -17.32 -2.38
C GLU A 47 -13.13 -17.02 -3.20
N ALA A 48 -13.00 -17.65 -4.37
CA ALA A 48 -11.88 -17.44 -5.29
C ALA A 48 -11.77 -15.99 -5.82
N LEU A 49 -12.86 -15.22 -5.83
CA LEU A 49 -12.91 -13.85 -6.35
C LEU A 49 -13.15 -12.80 -5.26
N LYS A 50 -13.04 -13.15 -3.98
CA LYS A 50 -13.29 -12.20 -2.87
C LYS A 50 -12.39 -10.96 -2.91
N LEU A 51 -11.18 -11.09 -3.49
CA LEU A 51 -10.21 -9.99 -3.66
C LEU A 51 -10.30 -9.32 -5.04
N LEU A 52 -11.08 -9.86 -5.98
CA LEU A 52 -11.16 -9.34 -7.34
C LEU A 52 -11.55 -7.86 -7.36
N PRO A 53 -12.60 -7.39 -6.64
CA PRO A 53 -12.93 -5.97 -6.63
C PRO A 53 -11.77 -5.09 -6.12
N MET A 54 -11.02 -5.56 -5.11
CA MET A 54 -9.87 -4.80 -4.60
C MET A 54 -8.74 -4.70 -5.63
N TYR A 55 -8.42 -5.79 -6.33
CA TYR A 55 -7.42 -5.75 -7.40
C TYR A 55 -7.87 -4.92 -8.60
N VAL A 56 -9.17 -4.86 -8.89
CA VAL A 56 -9.73 -3.98 -9.91
C VAL A 56 -9.58 -2.51 -9.49
N THR A 57 -9.89 -2.16 -8.24
CA THR A 57 -9.61 -0.83 -7.69
C THR A 57 -8.14 -0.47 -7.85
N GLY A 58 -7.25 -1.39 -7.49
CA GLY A 58 -5.81 -1.24 -7.65
C GLY A 58 -5.34 -1.04 -9.09
N ALA A 59 -5.87 -1.84 -10.02
CA ALA A 59 -5.60 -1.70 -11.46
C ALA A 59 -6.02 -0.33 -11.99
N MET A 60 -7.10 0.25 -11.46
CA MET A 60 -7.55 1.60 -11.83
C MET A 60 -6.72 2.72 -11.19
N LYS A 61 -5.93 2.44 -10.15
CA LYS A 61 -5.11 3.43 -9.41
C LYS A 61 -3.63 3.36 -9.69
N CYS A 62 -3.14 2.23 -10.21
CA CYS A 62 -1.72 2.01 -10.44
C CYS A 62 -1.15 2.92 -11.53
N ASP A 63 0.17 3.15 -11.42
CA ASP A 63 0.89 4.13 -12.23
C ASP A 63 0.83 3.80 -13.74
N ALA A 64 0.74 2.52 -14.08
CA ALA A 64 0.65 2.06 -15.48
C ALA A 64 -0.68 2.42 -16.17
N VAL A 65 -1.77 2.58 -15.41
CA VAL A 65 -3.11 2.89 -15.95
C VAL A 65 -3.44 4.35 -15.71
N ASP A 66 -3.49 4.75 -14.45
CA ASP A 66 -3.89 6.11 -14.06
C ASP A 66 -2.71 7.07 -14.24
N GLY A 67 -1.60 6.77 -13.59
CA GLY A 67 -0.40 7.60 -13.55
C GLY A 67 -0.55 8.83 -12.64
N GLY A 68 -1.74 9.41 -12.52
CA GLY A 68 -1.92 10.63 -11.72
C GLY A 68 -1.16 11.85 -12.29
N PRO A 69 -1.35 13.03 -11.68
CA PRO A 69 -0.85 14.30 -12.18
C PRO A 69 0.65 14.53 -11.93
N GLU A 70 1.17 13.97 -10.82
CA GLU A 70 2.57 14.13 -10.42
C GLU A 70 3.53 13.18 -11.17
N LEU A 71 3.01 12.24 -11.95
CA LEU A 71 3.83 11.24 -12.65
C LEU A 71 4.24 11.76 -14.03
N THR A 72 5.54 11.76 -14.28
CA THR A 72 6.09 12.13 -15.57
C THR A 72 5.70 11.12 -16.65
N ILE A 73 5.69 11.57 -17.92
CA ILE A 73 5.39 10.71 -19.07
C ILE A 73 6.35 9.52 -19.13
N ASP A 74 7.64 9.75 -18.87
CA ASP A 74 8.66 8.69 -18.83
C ASP A 74 8.40 7.69 -17.70
N ALA A 75 8.03 8.16 -16.52
CA ALA A 75 7.71 7.28 -15.40
C ALA A 75 6.45 6.45 -15.68
N LYS A 76 5.44 7.03 -16.36
CA LYS A 76 4.26 6.30 -16.82
C LYS A 76 4.60 5.24 -17.87
N ALA A 77 5.41 5.59 -18.88
CA ALA A 77 5.86 4.65 -19.90
C ALA A 77 6.67 3.49 -19.29
N PHE A 78 7.56 3.80 -18.36
CA PHE A 78 8.30 2.80 -17.59
C PHE A 78 7.36 1.87 -16.81
N ALA A 79 6.40 2.42 -16.06
CA ALA A 79 5.42 1.64 -15.33
C ALA A 79 4.64 0.69 -16.26
N GLN A 80 4.21 1.17 -17.43
CA GLN A 80 3.52 0.36 -18.43
C GLN A 80 4.36 -0.81 -18.95
N ILE A 81 5.60 -0.56 -19.38
CA ILE A 81 6.51 -1.59 -19.88
C ILE A 81 6.75 -2.65 -18.81
N ARG A 82 6.98 -2.21 -17.57
CA ARG A 82 7.23 -3.10 -16.43
C ARG A 82 6.00 -3.92 -16.06
N THR A 83 4.80 -3.35 -16.08
CA THR A 83 3.56 -4.10 -15.83
C THR A 83 3.30 -5.15 -16.92
N LEU A 84 3.64 -4.88 -18.19
CA LEU A 84 3.47 -5.85 -19.26
C LEU A 84 4.41 -7.07 -19.13
N GLY A 85 5.62 -6.86 -18.62
CA GLY A 85 6.59 -7.93 -18.36
C GLY A 85 6.53 -8.53 -16.95
N ALA A 86 5.57 -8.15 -16.12
CA ALA A 86 5.52 -8.55 -14.72
C ALA A 86 5.01 -9.99 -14.54
N GLY A 87 5.78 -10.82 -13.85
CA GLY A 87 5.29 -12.09 -13.31
C GLY A 87 4.23 -11.89 -12.22
N ILE A 88 3.55 -12.97 -11.81
CA ILE A 88 2.43 -12.94 -10.87
C ILE A 88 2.78 -12.22 -9.56
N GLY A 89 3.94 -12.52 -8.97
CA GLY A 89 4.37 -11.91 -7.71
C GLY A 89 4.57 -10.40 -7.80
N MET A 90 5.03 -9.90 -8.95
CA MET A 90 5.21 -8.47 -9.20
C MET A 90 3.86 -7.79 -9.50
N THR A 91 3.04 -8.41 -10.34
CA THR A 91 1.70 -7.92 -10.67
C THR A 91 0.83 -7.76 -9.41
N GLN A 92 0.92 -8.70 -8.47
CA GLN A 92 0.18 -8.60 -7.20
C GLN A 92 0.50 -7.31 -6.44
N VAL A 93 1.77 -6.91 -6.38
CA VAL A 93 2.19 -5.70 -5.65
C VAL A 93 1.97 -4.41 -6.44
N ILE A 94 2.02 -4.46 -7.77
CA ILE A 94 1.58 -3.35 -8.63
C ILE A 94 0.08 -3.07 -8.42
N LEU A 95 -0.74 -4.12 -8.27
CA LEU A 95 -2.18 -3.99 -8.08
C LEU A 95 -2.58 -3.70 -6.63
N TYR A 96 -1.82 -4.15 -5.65
CA TYR A 96 -2.06 -3.81 -4.25
C TYR A 96 -0.71 -3.69 -3.54
N PRO A 97 -0.23 -2.46 -3.30
CA PRO A 97 1.03 -2.21 -2.62
C PRO A 97 1.12 -2.98 -1.31
N ARG A 98 2.35 -3.31 -0.90
CA ARG A 98 2.60 -3.93 0.38
C ARG A 98 2.95 -2.82 1.37
N LEU A 99 2.10 -2.62 2.37
CA LEU A 99 2.34 -1.70 3.48
C LEU A 99 2.66 -2.51 4.75
N LEU A 100 3.84 -2.29 5.31
CA LEU A 100 4.30 -2.90 6.55
C LEU A 100 4.37 -1.83 7.64
N ARG A 101 3.67 -2.06 8.75
CA ARG A 101 3.85 -1.27 9.96
C ARG A 101 5.05 -1.81 10.73
N LEU A 102 5.98 -0.93 11.05
CA LEU A 102 7.08 -1.21 11.96
C LEU A 102 6.67 -0.80 13.37
N GLU A 103 6.69 -1.74 14.29
CA GLU A 103 6.27 -1.54 15.68
C GLU A 103 7.24 -2.26 16.63
N VAL A 104 7.48 -1.67 17.80
CA VAL A 104 8.31 -2.31 18.82
C VAL A 104 7.44 -3.27 19.61
N ARG A 105 7.83 -4.56 19.63
CA ARG A 105 7.08 -5.58 20.36
C ARG A 105 7.87 -6.06 21.57
N ILE A 106 7.29 -5.85 22.75
CA ILE A 106 7.83 -6.40 24.01
C ILE A 106 7.62 -7.92 23.99
N VAL A 107 8.71 -8.69 24.05
CA VAL A 107 8.64 -10.15 24.11
C VAL A 107 8.13 -10.59 25.48
N LEU A 108 7.29 -11.64 25.54
CA LEU A 108 6.71 -12.15 26.80
C LEU A 108 7.77 -12.45 27.87
N LEU A 109 8.94 -12.95 27.46
CA LEU A 109 10.09 -13.18 28.34
C LEU A 109 10.62 -11.87 28.97
N THR A 110 10.67 -10.78 28.21
CA THR A 110 10.97 -9.42 28.71
C THR A 110 9.97 -8.98 29.76
N LEU A 111 8.68 -9.19 29.49
CA LEU A 111 7.61 -8.81 30.41
C LEU A 111 7.73 -9.59 31.72
N ILE A 112 7.97 -10.90 31.65
CA ILE A 112 8.19 -11.77 32.81
C ILE A 112 9.43 -11.32 33.60
N ALA A 113 10.55 -11.06 32.94
CA ALA A 113 11.77 -10.59 33.61
C ALA A 113 11.59 -9.24 34.32
N LYS A 114 10.81 -8.33 33.71
CA LYS A 114 10.45 -7.02 34.29
C LYS A 114 9.52 -7.16 35.50
N ILE A 115 8.50 -8.02 35.41
CA ILE A 115 7.59 -8.32 36.53
C ILE A 115 8.36 -8.96 37.69
N LEU A 116 9.27 -9.88 37.39
CA LEU A 116 10.05 -10.62 38.39
C LEU A 116 11.30 -9.87 38.88
N SER A 117 11.54 -8.64 38.40
CA SER A 117 12.70 -7.79 38.77
C SER A 117 14.04 -8.53 38.70
N LEU A 118 14.20 -9.44 37.73
CA LEU A 118 15.40 -10.24 37.58
C LEU A 118 16.55 -9.35 37.09
N LYS A 119 17.54 -9.10 37.97
CA LYS A 119 18.71 -8.22 37.70
C LYS A 119 19.67 -8.74 36.62
N GLN A 120 19.44 -9.95 36.11
CA GLN A 120 20.34 -10.68 35.21
C GLN A 120 19.82 -10.79 33.77
N TYR A 121 18.82 -9.98 33.39
CA TYR A 121 18.33 -9.94 32.02
C TYR A 121 18.99 -8.76 31.29
N ASP A 122 19.82 -9.05 30.29
CA ASP A 122 20.43 -8.03 29.43
C ASP A 122 19.33 -7.19 28.78
N LYS A 123 19.30 -5.89 29.13
CA LYS A 123 18.37 -4.90 28.57
C LYS A 123 18.55 -4.69 27.06
N GLU A 124 19.65 -5.18 26.48
CA GLU A 124 20.02 -4.87 25.10
C GLU A 124 19.27 -5.70 24.04
N ASN A 125 18.48 -6.72 24.43
CA ASN A 125 17.93 -7.70 23.46
C ASN A 125 16.42 -7.99 23.58
N THR A 126 15.66 -7.12 24.21
CA THR A 126 14.30 -7.42 24.66
C THR A 126 13.15 -6.80 23.87
N ASP A 127 13.45 -5.74 23.13
CA ASP A 127 12.50 -5.00 22.30
C ASP A 127 12.88 -5.20 20.83
N VAL A 128 12.21 -6.15 20.17
CA VAL A 128 12.50 -6.48 18.78
C VAL A 128 11.57 -5.68 17.89
N LEU A 129 12.14 -4.94 16.94
CA LEU A 129 11.38 -4.28 15.88
C LEU A 129 10.66 -5.35 15.06
N ASN A 130 9.33 -5.30 15.04
CA ASN A 130 8.47 -6.21 14.32
C ASN A 130 7.88 -5.51 13.10
N ALA A 131 7.70 -6.26 12.00
CA ALA A 131 7.08 -5.78 10.77
C ALA A 131 5.79 -6.54 10.50
N VAL A 132 4.66 -5.83 10.49
CA VAL A 132 3.33 -6.42 10.27
C VAL A 132 2.72 -5.86 9.00
N GLN A 133 2.31 -6.74 8.08
CA GLN A 133 1.58 -6.29 6.89
C GLN A 133 0.18 -5.82 7.27
N ILE A 134 -0.16 -4.61 6.82
CA ILE A 134 -1.44 -3.96 7.07
C ILE A 134 -2.10 -3.54 5.75
N ARG A 135 -3.38 -3.16 5.84
CA ARG A 135 -4.15 -2.66 4.69
C ARG A 135 -3.62 -1.31 4.23
N CYS A 136 -3.62 -1.09 2.92
CA CYS A 136 -3.23 0.18 2.28
C CYS A 136 -4.33 1.24 2.42
N ALA A 137 -4.53 1.71 3.65
CA ALA A 137 -5.53 2.71 4.01
C ALA A 137 -4.96 3.73 5.02
N ALA A 138 -5.30 5.01 4.86
CA ALA A 138 -4.73 6.13 5.61
C ALA A 138 -5.01 6.04 7.10
N HIS A 139 -6.22 5.64 7.49
CA HIS A 139 -6.60 5.44 8.90
C HIS A 139 -5.74 4.38 9.63
N ARG A 140 -4.95 3.58 8.90
CA ARG A 140 -4.00 2.62 9.50
C ARG A 140 -2.69 3.25 9.92
N LEU A 141 -2.39 4.45 9.42
CA LEU A 141 -1.19 5.21 9.76
C LEU A 141 -1.30 5.92 11.12
N ASP A 142 -2.53 6.19 11.57
CA ASP A 142 -2.82 6.84 12.86
C ASP A 142 -2.62 5.90 14.07
N ASN A 143 -2.02 4.72 13.87
CA ASN A 143 -1.80 3.77 14.94
C ASN A 143 -0.61 4.19 15.81
N GLU A 144 -0.85 4.42 17.10
CA GLU A 144 0.14 4.88 18.07
C GLU A 144 1.33 3.93 18.27
N SER A 145 1.15 2.62 18.00
CA SER A 145 2.22 1.62 18.11
C SER A 145 3.16 1.61 16.91
N GLY A 146 2.75 2.20 15.78
CA GLY A 146 3.58 2.30 14.58
C GLY A 146 4.66 3.36 14.74
N VAL A 147 5.93 2.94 14.81
CA VAL A 147 7.08 3.87 14.86
C VAL A 147 7.50 4.34 13.46
N ALA A 148 7.23 3.53 12.43
CA ALA A 148 7.46 3.82 11.02
C ALA A 148 6.64 2.86 10.13
N TYR A 149 6.53 3.17 8.84
CA TYR A 149 5.80 2.36 7.87
C TYR A 149 6.62 2.18 6.59
N LEU A 150 6.79 0.94 6.13
CA LEU A 150 7.47 0.61 4.89
C LEU A 150 6.45 0.24 3.82
N LEU A 151 6.39 1.01 2.73
CA LEU A 151 5.50 0.74 1.59
C LEU A 151 6.33 0.40 0.35
N GLU A 152 5.96 -0.67 -0.36
CA GLU A 152 6.43 -0.93 -1.72
C GLU A 152 5.26 -1.07 -2.70
N ASN A 153 5.40 -0.52 -3.91
CA ASN A 153 4.46 -0.74 -5.03
C ASN A 153 5.12 -1.48 -6.21
N GLY A 154 6.32 -2.04 -5.99
CA GLY A 154 7.14 -2.70 -7.00
C GLY A 154 7.99 -1.75 -7.85
N PHE A 155 7.61 -0.47 -7.96
CA PHE A 155 8.42 0.56 -8.64
C PHE A 155 9.28 1.36 -7.66
N HIS A 156 8.66 1.74 -6.55
CA HIS A 156 9.19 2.60 -5.51
C HIS A 156 9.03 1.93 -4.14
N MET A 157 9.94 2.28 -3.24
CA MET A 157 9.88 1.93 -1.82
C MET A 157 9.90 3.20 -1.00
N PHE A 158 9.06 3.28 0.02
CA PHE A 158 8.92 4.43 0.90
C PHE A 158 9.06 3.99 2.35
N LEU A 159 9.86 4.72 3.12
CA LEU A 159 9.90 4.62 4.57
C LEU A 159 9.23 5.88 5.15
N TYR A 160 7.97 5.74 5.54
CA TYR A 160 7.16 6.80 6.10
C TYR A 160 7.35 6.88 7.62
N ILE A 161 7.69 8.06 8.10
CA ILE A 161 7.93 8.38 9.50
C ILE A 161 6.77 9.23 10.00
N PRO A 162 5.89 8.68 10.87
CA PRO A 162 4.80 9.47 11.44
C PRO A 162 5.34 10.56 12.36
N SER A 163 4.53 11.58 12.60
CA SER A 163 4.82 12.63 13.58
C SER A 163 4.21 12.21 14.92
N ASN A 164 4.91 11.35 15.66
CA ASN A 164 4.55 10.90 17.00
C ASN A 164 5.61 11.40 18.01
N THR A 165 5.27 11.46 19.29
CA THR A 165 6.17 11.85 20.39
C THR A 165 6.42 10.69 21.35
N SER A 166 6.11 9.45 20.95
CA SER A 166 6.33 8.26 21.75
C SER A 166 7.83 7.99 21.97
N SER A 167 8.18 7.48 23.14
CA SER A 167 9.55 7.10 23.48
C SER A 167 10.09 6.02 22.52
N SER A 168 9.23 5.08 22.11
CA SER A 168 9.57 4.05 21.12
C SER A 168 9.97 4.66 19.77
N GLN A 169 9.32 5.74 19.34
CA GLN A 169 9.71 6.42 18.11
C GLN A 169 11.04 7.17 18.28
N GLN A 170 11.26 7.85 19.40
CA GLN A 170 12.55 8.51 19.66
C GLN A 170 13.71 7.50 19.64
N ASN A 171 13.54 6.34 20.25
CA ASN A 171 14.52 5.26 20.20
C ASN A 171 14.73 4.75 18.76
N PHE A 172 13.65 4.57 18.00
CA PHE A 172 13.74 4.18 16.59
C PHE A 172 14.52 5.22 15.76
N LEU A 173 14.28 6.52 15.96
CA LEU A 173 15.00 7.58 15.26
C LEU A 173 16.50 7.57 15.56
N ARG A 174 16.87 7.44 16.84
CA ARG A 174 18.28 7.32 17.24
C ARG A 174 18.92 6.06 16.64
N ASN A 175 18.23 4.93 16.73
CA ASN A 175 18.80 3.64 16.34
C ASN A 175 18.87 3.45 14.82
N VAL A 176 17.94 4.01 14.05
CA VAL A 176 17.87 3.85 12.58
C VAL A 176 18.48 5.02 11.83
N PHE A 177 18.31 6.25 12.31
CA PHE A 177 18.76 7.48 11.62
C PHE A 177 19.89 8.22 12.34
N GLY A 178 20.13 7.95 13.63
CA GLY A 178 21.18 8.63 14.39
C GLY A 178 20.80 10.06 14.76
N VAL A 179 19.49 10.34 14.81
CA VAL A 179 18.94 11.67 15.06
C VAL A 179 17.97 11.66 16.24
N GLU A 180 17.77 12.83 16.84
CA GLU A 180 16.91 13.01 18.02
C GLU A 180 15.45 13.35 17.65
N SER A 181 15.24 13.90 16.45
CA SER A 181 13.91 14.32 15.99
C SER A 181 13.69 14.06 14.51
N VAL A 182 12.42 13.96 14.11
CA VAL A 182 12.00 13.74 12.71
C VAL A 182 12.53 14.84 11.79
N GLN A 183 12.66 16.07 12.29
CA GLN A 183 13.13 17.22 11.51
C GLN A 183 14.59 17.09 11.10
N GLN A 184 15.41 16.40 11.89
CA GLN A 184 16.84 16.20 11.63
C GLN A 184 17.14 15.11 10.60
N ILE A 185 16.13 14.31 10.20
CA ILE A 185 16.30 13.27 9.19
C ILE A 185 16.70 13.90 7.86
N ASN A 186 17.86 13.49 7.32
CA ASN A 186 18.25 13.80 5.96
C ASN A 186 17.56 12.84 4.98
N VAL A 187 16.45 13.28 4.39
CA VAL A 187 15.62 12.47 3.49
C VAL A 187 16.28 12.15 2.14
N GLU A 188 17.32 12.90 1.76
CA GLU A 188 18.04 12.69 0.50
C GLU A 188 19.18 11.66 0.62
N ALA A 189 19.67 11.45 1.84
CA ALA A 189 20.72 10.48 2.13
C ALA A 189 20.19 9.03 2.17
N GLU A 190 21.10 8.09 1.96
CA GLU A 190 20.82 6.67 2.22
C GLU A 190 20.68 6.40 3.73
N LEU A 191 20.05 5.28 4.07
CA LEU A 191 19.90 4.87 5.48
C LEU A 191 21.27 4.60 6.11
N PRO A 192 21.62 5.27 7.22
CA PRO A 192 22.96 5.18 7.80
C PRO A 192 23.27 3.78 8.35
N ASP A 193 24.54 3.40 8.33
CA ASP A 193 25.06 2.15 8.90
C ASP A 193 25.40 2.33 10.39
N LEU A 194 24.37 2.36 11.23
CA LEU A 194 24.52 2.51 12.69
C LEU A 194 24.70 1.17 13.41
N TYR A 195 24.48 0.05 12.70
CA TYR A 195 24.66 -1.32 13.21
C TYR A 195 23.89 -1.65 14.50
N THR A 196 22.87 -0.87 14.85
CA THR A 196 21.92 -1.18 15.93
C THR A 196 20.99 -2.33 15.53
N ALA A 197 20.27 -2.90 16.50
CA ALA A 197 19.33 -3.99 16.24
C ALA A 197 18.23 -3.56 15.25
N GLU A 198 17.64 -2.37 15.44
CA GLU A 198 16.59 -1.83 14.59
C GLU A 198 17.10 -1.48 13.20
N SER A 199 18.29 -0.87 13.09
CA SER A 199 18.91 -0.57 11.79
C SER A 199 19.14 -1.85 10.98
N ARG A 200 19.65 -2.91 11.63
CA ARG A 200 19.83 -4.22 10.98
C ARG A 200 18.50 -4.81 10.52
N ILE A 201 17.47 -4.82 11.37
CA ILE A 201 16.15 -5.36 11.03
C ILE A 201 15.52 -4.61 9.85
N VAL A 202 15.59 -3.27 9.86
CA VAL A 202 15.08 -2.44 8.74
C VAL A 202 15.82 -2.79 7.45
N LYS A 203 17.16 -2.88 7.49
CA LYS A 203 17.98 -3.23 6.32
C LYS A 203 17.74 -4.66 5.83
N GLU A 204 17.58 -5.61 6.73
CA GLU A 204 17.23 -7.00 6.39
C GLU A 204 15.86 -7.10 5.73
N LEU A 205 14.87 -6.36 6.25
CA LEU A 205 13.53 -6.30 5.66
C LEU A 205 13.57 -5.72 4.23
N ILE A 206 14.29 -4.61 4.05
CA ILE A 206 14.50 -4.00 2.74
C ILE A 206 15.21 -4.97 1.79
N SER A 207 16.30 -5.61 2.25
CA SER A 207 17.05 -6.61 1.48
C SER A 207 16.20 -7.82 1.08
N LYS A 208 15.35 -8.30 1.99
CA LYS A 208 14.39 -9.38 1.71
C LYS A 208 13.43 -8.99 0.59
N ILE A 209 12.85 -7.79 0.65
CA ILE A 209 11.97 -7.29 -0.40
C ILE A 209 12.73 -7.19 -1.74
N TYR A 210 13.96 -6.67 -1.75
CA TYR A 210 14.76 -6.61 -2.97
C TYR A 210 15.02 -7.99 -3.58
N LYS A 211 15.30 -9.01 -2.75
CA LYS A 211 15.46 -10.40 -3.20
C LYS A 211 14.17 -10.94 -3.82
N GLU A 212 13.03 -10.72 -3.17
CA GLU A 212 11.70 -11.12 -3.70
C GLU A 212 11.39 -10.46 -5.05
N ARG A 213 11.87 -9.22 -5.27
CA ARG A 213 11.65 -8.47 -6.52
C ARG A 213 12.76 -8.63 -7.55
N SER A 214 13.87 -9.28 -7.20
CA SER A 214 15.10 -9.34 -8.01
C SER A 214 15.57 -7.95 -8.48
N ARG A 215 15.44 -6.94 -7.61
CA ARG A 215 15.75 -5.53 -7.92
C ARG A 215 16.01 -4.73 -6.65
N THR A 216 16.95 -3.79 -6.73
CA THR A 216 17.14 -2.72 -5.75
C THR A 216 16.51 -1.42 -6.24
N ALA A 217 15.97 -0.62 -5.32
CA ALA A 217 15.37 0.68 -5.61
C ALA A 217 15.64 1.64 -4.45
N LYS A 218 15.85 2.94 -4.72
CA LYS A 218 16.03 3.95 -3.65
C LYS A 218 14.86 3.86 -2.66
N VAL A 219 15.18 3.80 -1.37
CA VAL A 219 14.20 3.94 -0.29
C VAL A 219 13.96 5.43 -0.10
N ASN A 220 12.73 5.88 -0.33
CA ASN A 220 12.36 7.28 -0.16
C ASN A 220 11.86 7.47 1.26
N VAL A 221 12.62 8.22 2.06
CA VAL A 221 12.20 8.55 3.43
C VAL A 221 11.20 9.71 3.35
N VAL A 222 10.07 9.58 4.04
CA VAL A 222 8.97 10.55 3.99
C VAL A 222 8.52 10.89 5.40
N ARG A 223 8.54 12.17 5.77
CA ARG A 223 8.12 12.65 7.09
C ARG A 223 6.71 13.22 7.03
N GLN A 224 5.86 12.78 7.96
CA GLN A 224 4.47 13.21 8.06
C GLN A 224 4.36 14.73 8.25
N GLY A 225 3.63 15.38 7.36
CA GLY A 225 3.34 16.82 7.40
C GLY A 225 4.48 17.72 6.93
N MET A 226 5.59 17.17 6.44
CA MET A 226 6.77 17.96 6.05
C MET A 226 7.11 17.83 4.57
N ASP A 227 7.07 16.61 4.01
CA ASP A 227 7.63 16.34 2.70
C ASP A 227 6.55 16.24 1.61
N LYS A 228 6.77 16.85 0.44
CA LYS A 228 5.85 16.74 -0.72
C LYS A 228 5.63 15.30 -1.17
N MET A 229 6.64 14.44 -1.00
CA MET A 229 6.57 13.00 -1.29
C MET A 229 5.49 12.28 -0.47
N GLU A 230 5.00 12.87 0.63
CA GLU A 230 3.86 12.34 1.37
C GLU A 230 2.60 12.23 0.50
N LEU A 231 2.37 13.17 -0.44
CA LEU A 231 1.23 13.09 -1.35
C LEU A 231 1.31 11.85 -2.25
N ILE A 232 2.52 11.55 -2.75
CA ILE A 232 2.77 10.36 -3.58
C ILE A 232 2.59 9.10 -2.73
N PHE A 233 3.19 9.06 -1.54
CA PHE A 233 3.01 7.95 -0.60
C PHE A 233 1.52 7.68 -0.29
N LYS A 234 0.75 8.72 0.04
CA LYS A 234 -0.69 8.61 0.33
C LYS A 234 -1.49 8.19 -0.90
N SER A 235 -1.08 8.56 -2.11
CA SER A 235 -1.73 8.11 -3.35
C SER A 235 -1.61 6.59 -3.58
N LEU A 236 -0.65 5.93 -2.91
CA LEU A 236 -0.45 4.47 -2.95
C LEU A 236 -1.29 3.72 -1.91
N LEU A 237 -2.05 4.43 -1.07
CA LEU A 237 -3.02 3.83 -0.15
C LEU A 237 -4.31 3.53 -0.90
N TYR A 238 -4.30 2.44 -1.66
CA TYR A 238 -5.31 2.15 -2.68
C TYR A 238 -6.73 1.95 -2.18
N GLU A 239 -6.95 1.81 -0.87
CA GLU A 239 -8.31 1.73 -0.32
C GLU A 239 -8.97 3.11 -0.19
N ASP A 240 -8.18 4.18 -0.07
CA ASP A 240 -8.67 5.55 0.07
C ASP A 240 -8.96 6.19 -1.29
N LYS A 241 -9.60 7.37 -1.27
CA LYS A 241 -9.72 8.19 -2.47
C LYS A 241 -8.34 8.72 -2.82
N LYS A 242 -7.96 8.57 -4.09
CA LYS A 242 -6.75 9.24 -4.60
C LYS A 242 -7.07 10.74 -4.60
N SER A 243 -6.25 11.56 -3.95
CA SER A 243 -6.49 13.00 -3.93
C SER A 243 -6.31 13.56 -5.34
N ALA A 244 -7.37 14.09 -5.93
CA ALA A 244 -7.32 14.81 -7.20
C ALA A 244 -6.30 15.96 -7.09
N ALA A 245 -5.41 16.08 -8.08
CA ALA A 245 -4.83 17.40 -8.32
C ALA A 245 -5.95 18.34 -8.77
N VAL A 246 -5.98 19.49 -8.13
CA VAL A 246 -6.70 20.68 -8.58
C VAL A 246 -6.21 20.99 -10.00
N GLY A 247 -7.00 20.69 -11.04
CA GLY A 247 -6.53 20.98 -12.40
C GLY A 247 -7.37 20.60 -13.61
N SER A 248 -8.42 19.77 -13.51
CA SER A 248 -9.32 19.55 -14.65
C SER A 248 -10.78 19.39 -14.23
N PRO A 249 -11.70 20.24 -14.71
CA PRO A 249 -13.13 20.10 -14.46
C PRO A 249 -13.71 18.76 -14.93
N ASP A 250 -13.06 18.12 -15.91
CA ASP A 250 -13.48 16.85 -16.49
C ASP A 250 -12.86 15.62 -15.79
N SER A 251 -11.81 15.79 -14.98
CA SER A 251 -11.19 14.68 -14.24
C SER A 251 -11.97 14.24 -13.01
N ALA A 252 -12.85 15.10 -12.48
CA ALA A 252 -13.67 14.82 -11.30
C ALA A 252 -14.73 13.72 -11.54
N LYS A 253 -15.10 13.46 -12.80
CA LYS A 253 -16.21 12.56 -13.14
C LYS A 253 -15.82 11.08 -13.15
N TYR A 254 -14.52 10.76 -13.18
CA TYR A 254 -14.01 9.37 -13.31
C TYR A 254 -12.76 9.11 -12.46
N GLU A 255 -12.73 9.74 -11.28
CA GLU A 255 -11.75 9.44 -10.24
C GLU A 255 -11.88 7.97 -9.82
N ALA A 256 -10.76 7.28 -9.62
CA ALA A 256 -10.81 5.87 -9.26
C ALA A 256 -11.52 5.71 -7.89
N PRO A 257 -12.59 4.91 -7.80
CA PRO A 257 -13.41 4.82 -6.59
C PRO A 257 -12.61 4.28 -5.39
N THR A 258 -13.11 4.52 -4.17
CA THR A 258 -12.65 3.73 -3.02
C THR A 258 -13.05 2.27 -3.20
N TYR A 259 -12.45 1.39 -2.40
CA TYR A 259 -12.88 -0.01 -2.37
C TYR A 259 -14.39 -0.14 -2.07
N VAL A 260 -14.89 0.64 -1.11
CA VAL A 260 -16.30 0.62 -0.72
C VAL A 260 -17.20 1.18 -1.82
N ASP A 261 -16.82 2.29 -2.45
CA ASP A 261 -17.57 2.89 -3.56
C ASP A 261 -17.69 1.93 -4.75
N LEU A 262 -16.59 1.22 -5.07
CA LEU A 262 -16.60 0.22 -6.15
C LEU A 262 -17.55 -0.94 -5.82
N LEU A 263 -17.52 -1.47 -4.59
CA LEU A 263 -18.45 -2.54 -4.19
C LEU A 263 -19.91 -2.12 -4.31
N CYS A 264 -20.23 -0.90 -3.86
CA CYS A 264 -21.56 -0.33 -3.99
C CYS A 264 -21.97 -0.19 -5.47
N HIS A 265 -21.08 0.28 -6.33
CA HIS A 265 -21.33 0.40 -7.76
C HIS A 265 -21.54 -0.96 -8.42
N LEU A 266 -20.65 -1.93 -8.17
CA LEU A 266 -20.79 -3.30 -8.66
C LEU A 266 -22.12 -3.91 -8.24
N HIS A 267 -22.53 -3.74 -6.98
CA HIS A 267 -23.80 -4.27 -6.49
C HIS A 267 -25.01 -3.66 -7.21
N LYS A 268 -25.00 -2.35 -7.49
CA LYS A 268 -26.05 -1.68 -8.28
C LYS A 268 -26.13 -2.23 -9.71
N GLU A 269 -25.00 -2.31 -10.40
CA GLU A 269 -24.94 -2.79 -11.80
C GLU A 269 -25.31 -4.27 -11.94
N ILE A 270 -24.86 -5.13 -11.01
CA ILE A 270 -25.21 -6.55 -11.01
C ILE A 270 -26.73 -6.72 -10.85
N ARG A 271 -27.36 -5.92 -9.98
CA ARG A 271 -28.82 -5.96 -9.82
C ARG A 271 -29.55 -5.51 -11.07
N ALA A 272 -29.06 -4.46 -11.74
CA ALA A 272 -29.64 -3.98 -12.98
C ALA A 272 -29.60 -5.02 -14.11
N GLN A 273 -28.59 -5.90 -14.14
CA GLN A 273 -28.49 -6.99 -15.14
C GLN A 273 -29.30 -8.25 -14.80
N LEU A 274 -29.76 -8.39 -13.55
CA LEU A 274 -30.52 -9.56 -13.08
C LEU A 274 -32.03 -9.34 -13.08
N ASN A 275 -32.46 -8.07 -13.06
CA ASN A 275 -33.83 -7.67 -13.39
C ASN A 275 -34.04 -7.74 -14.90
#